data_AF-A0AAD7MPD6-F1
#
_entry.id   AF-A0AAD7MPD6-F1
#
_cell.length_a   1.000
_cell.length_b   1.000
_cell.length_c   1.000
_cell.angle_alpha   90.00
_cell.angle_beta   90.00
_cell.angle_gamma   90.00
#
_symmetry.space_group_name_H-M   'P 1'
#
loop_
_entity.id
_entity.type
_entity.pdbx_description
1 polymer ?
#
loop_
_entity_poly.entity_id
_entity_poly.type
_entity_poly.pdbx_seq_one_letter_code
_entity_poly.pdbx_strand_id
1 'polypeptide(L)'
;FTSTSLLRNVRNVEVNHDLSLASDHWPITYELDLACERITLNRFNRSKMNLDRFLDVLRHELDTPIPSICNQQDLDTVAELLCRVLRVALESSTPRCRPSSYSKRWWRPELDALR
;
A
#
# COMPACT_ATOMS: atom_id res chain seq x y z
N PHE A 1 9.71 -4.03 -21.30
CA PHE A 1 9.12 -5.34 -20.93
C PHE A 1 7.83 -5.10 -20.16
N THR A 2 6.76 -5.81 -20.49
CA THR A 2 5.43 -5.66 -19.85
C THR A 2 4.74 -7.02 -19.80
N SER A 3 3.83 -7.23 -18.85
CA SER A 3 3.01 -8.44 -18.83
C SER A 3 2.03 -8.42 -20.01
N THR A 4 1.62 -9.60 -20.47
CA THR A 4 0.62 -9.73 -21.55
C THR A 4 -0.72 -9.08 -21.19
N SER A 5 -1.08 -9.06 -19.91
CA SER A 5 -2.28 -8.38 -19.42
C SER A 5 -2.18 -6.85 -19.52
N LEU A 6 -1.02 -6.28 -19.21
CA LEU A 6 -0.81 -4.84 -19.21
C LEU A 6 -0.60 -4.28 -20.63
N LEU A 7 -0.03 -5.10 -21.53
CA LEU A 7 0.16 -4.74 -22.95
C LEU A 7 -1.14 -4.31 -23.64
N ARG A 8 -2.27 -4.89 -23.28
CA ARG A 8 -3.59 -4.56 -23.84
C ARG A 8 -4.02 -3.13 -23.58
N ASN A 9 -3.44 -2.50 -22.57
CA ASN A 9 -3.76 -1.12 -22.18
C ASN A 9 -2.75 -0.12 -22.74
N VAL A 10 -1.72 -0.54 -23.49
CA VAL A 10 -0.74 0.38 -24.09
C VAL A 10 -1.34 1.01 -25.33
N ARG A 11 -1.53 2.33 -25.31
CA ARG A 11 -2.01 3.12 -26.46
C ARG A 11 -0.87 3.65 -27.33
N ASN A 12 0.20 4.10 -26.70
CA ASN A 12 1.35 4.67 -27.40
C ASN A 12 2.66 4.38 -26.65
N VAL A 13 3.75 4.29 -27.42
CA VAL A 13 5.13 4.22 -26.92
C VAL A 13 6.00 5.07 -27.84
N GLU A 14 6.68 6.07 -27.28
CA GLU A 14 7.56 6.95 -28.05
C GLU A 14 8.86 7.24 -27.30
N VAL A 15 9.93 7.46 -28.04
CA VAL A 15 11.16 8.04 -27.50
C VAL A 15 11.00 9.55 -27.59
N ASN A 16 11.04 10.24 -26.45
CA ASN A 16 10.86 11.68 -26.40
C ASN A 16 12.22 12.38 -26.49
N HIS A 17 12.54 12.88 -27.68
CA HIS A 17 13.79 13.60 -27.95
C HIS A 17 13.77 15.06 -27.49
N ASP A 18 12.59 15.62 -27.23
CA ASP A 18 12.43 17.03 -26.85
C ASP A 18 12.69 17.26 -25.35
N LEU A 19 12.56 16.21 -24.53
CA LEU A 19 12.90 16.21 -23.11
C LEU A 19 14.42 16.00 -22.92
N SER A 20 15.20 17.06 -23.13
CA SER A 20 16.62 17.07 -22.77
C SER A 20 16.79 17.19 -21.26
N LEU A 21 17.14 16.08 -20.61
CA LEU A 21 17.40 16.00 -19.16
C LEU A 21 18.89 16.09 -18.80
N ALA A 22 19.74 16.62 -19.70
CA ALA A 22 21.20 16.60 -19.57
C ALA A 22 21.76 15.19 -19.24
N SER A 23 21.10 14.16 -19.77
CA SER A 23 21.46 12.75 -19.66
C SER A 23 21.91 12.26 -21.03
N ASP A 24 22.73 11.22 -21.07
CA ASP A 24 23.13 10.49 -22.29
C ASP A 24 22.02 9.55 -22.81
N HIS A 25 20.89 9.45 -22.10
CA HIS A 25 19.75 8.65 -22.47
C HIS A 25 18.51 9.49 -22.80
N TRP A 26 17.78 9.09 -23.86
CA TRP A 26 16.49 9.66 -24.20
C TRP A 26 15.35 9.03 -23.37
N PRO A 27 14.44 9.85 -22.81
CA PRO A 27 13.23 9.33 -22.15
C PRO A 27 12.35 8.52 -23.11
N ILE A 28 11.70 7.49 -22.57
CA ILE A 28 10.64 6.74 -23.27
C ILE A 28 9.32 7.03 -22.57
N THR A 29 8.34 7.53 -23.32
CA THR A 29 7.00 7.83 -22.84
C THR A 29 6.05 6.69 -23.23
N TYR A 30 5.24 6.25 -22.27
CA TYR A 30 4.18 5.27 -22.48
C TYR A 30 2.84 5.91 -22.16
N GLU A 31 1.87 5.76 -23.07
CA GLU A 31 0.48 6.10 -22.79
C GLU A 31 -0.30 4.83 -22.48
N LEU A 32 -0.87 4.75 -21.27
CA LEU A 32 -1.63 3.60 -20.79
C LEU A 32 -3.10 3.98 -20.57
N ASP A 33 -4.00 3.21 -21.16
CA ASP A 33 -5.45 3.31 -20.95
C ASP A 33 -5.86 2.54 -19.70
N LEU A 34 -5.65 3.15 -18.55
CA LEU A 34 -5.99 2.54 -17.27
C LEU A 34 -7.02 3.40 -16.55
N ALA A 35 -8.07 2.73 -16.04
CA ALA A 35 -8.90 3.31 -15.00
C ALA A 35 -8.10 3.39 -13.70
N CYS A 36 -7.30 4.44 -13.56
CA CYS A 36 -6.53 4.70 -12.34
C CYS A 36 -7.46 5.26 -11.27
N GLU A 37 -7.96 4.40 -10.40
CA GLU A 37 -8.61 4.84 -9.18
C GLU A 37 -7.55 5.39 -8.21
N ARG A 38 -7.78 6.60 -7.71
CA ARG A 38 -6.92 7.19 -6.69
C ARG A 38 -7.20 6.53 -5.35
N ILE A 39 -6.42 5.51 -5.02
CA ILE A 39 -6.47 4.91 -3.69
C ILE A 39 -5.84 5.87 -2.70
N THR A 40 -6.61 6.36 -1.74
CA THR A 40 -6.06 6.98 -0.54
C THR A 40 -5.32 5.88 0.22
N LEU A 41 -3.98 5.89 0.17
CA LEU A 41 -3.18 4.87 0.85
C LEU A 41 -3.45 4.92 2.36
N ASN A 42 -4.32 4.04 2.84
CA ASN A 42 -4.60 3.84 4.26
C ASN A 42 -3.49 2.98 4.90
N ARG A 43 -2.23 3.38 4.71
CA ARG A 43 -1.07 2.62 5.18
C ARG A 43 -0.91 2.79 6.69
N PHE A 44 -0.49 1.73 7.37
CA PHE A 44 -0.08 1.80 8.77
C PHE A 44 1.28 2.50 8.94
N ASN A 45 1.40 3.35 9.96
CA ASN A 45 2.66 3.97 10.33
C ASN A 45 3.47 3.03 11.23
N ARG A 46 4.28 2.18 10.61
CA ARG A 46 5.11 1.17 11.29
C ARG A 46 6.06 1.77 12.33
N SER A 47 6.57 2.98 12.08
CA SER A 47 7.47 3.68 13.02
C SER A 47 6.77 4.13 14.33
N LYS A 48 5.43 4.15 14.34
CA LYS A 48 4.61 4.55 15.48
C LYS A 48 3.80 3.37 16.04
N MET A 49 4.11 2.14 15.65
CA MET A 49 3.49 0.95 16.21
C MET A 49 3.84 0.84 17.70
N ASN A 50 2.84 0.59 18.54
CA ASN A 50 3.07 0.20 19.93
C ASN A 50 3.21 -1.33 19.99
N LEU A 51 4.44 -1.82 20.14
CA LEU A 51 4.74 -3.25 20.12
C LEU A 51 4.09 -3.99 21.29
N ASP A 52 4.12 -3.42 22.50
CA ASP A 52 3.56 -4.07 23.69
C ASP A 52 2.05 -4.28 23.52
N ARG A 53 1.34 -3.22 23.09
CA ARG A 53 -0.10 -3.31 22.78
C ARG A 53 -0.39 -4.31 21.67
N PHE A 54 0.45 -4.37 20.64
CA PHE A 54 0.30 -5.36 19.57
C PHE A 54 0.37 -6.78 20.13
N LEU A 55 1.38 -7.08 20.95
CA LEU A 55 1.60 -8.39 21.54
C LEU A 55 0.48 -8.76 22.53
N ASP A 56 0.01 -7.81 23.33
CA ASP A 56 -1.09 -8.04 24.28
C ASP A 56 -2.38 -8.41 23.57
N VAL A 57 -2.76 -7.65 22.53
CA VAL A 57 -3.94 -7.95 21.71
C VAL A 57 -3.77 -9.27 20.95
N LEU A 58 -2.58 -9.50 20.37
CA LEU A 58 -2.31 -10.72 19.63
C LEU A 58 -2.45 -11.97 20.53
N ARG A 59 -1.88 -11.93 21.75
CA ARG A 59 -1.99 -13.02 22.72
C ARG A 59 -3.43 -13.25 23.15
N HIS A 60 -4.16 -12.17 23.43
CA HIS A 60 -5.57 -12.26 23.81
C HIS A 60 -6.42 -12.91 22.72
N GLU A 61 -6.22 -12.52 21.46
CA GLU A 61 -6.98 -13.07 20.33
C GLU A 61 -6.58 -14.53 20.00
N LEU A 62 -5.31 -14.89 20.19
CA LEU A 62 -4.81 -16.25 19.98
C LEU A 62 -5.19 -17.24 21.08
N ASP A 63 -5.68 -16.76 22.22
CA ASP A 63 -6.20 -17.63 23.29
C ASP A 63 -7.55 -18.29 22.90
N THR A 64 -8.09 -17.93 21.74
CA THR A 64 -9.28 -18.54 21.15
C THR A 64 -8.97 -19.96 20.64
N PRO A 65 -9.85 -20.95 20.88
CA PRO A 65 -9.65 -22.31 20.38
C PRO A 65 -9.45 -22.36 18.86
N ILE A 66 -8.33 -22.94 18.42
CA ILE A 66 -8.06 -23.18 17.01
C ILE A 66 -8.76 -24.49 16.60
N PRO A 67 -9.63 -24.48 15.59
CA PRO A 67 -10.29 -25.70 15.13
C PRO A 67 -9.27 -26.71 14.58
N SER A 68 -9.55 -28.00 14.77
CA SER A 68 -8.74 -29.06 14.18
C SER A 68 -8.84 -29.03 12.66
N ILE A 69 -7.70 -29.13 11.98
CA ILE A 69 -7.63 -29.08 10.52
C ILE A 69 -7.73 -30.52 9.99
N CYS A 70 -8.88 -30.88 9.44
CA CYS A 70 -9.13 -32.22 8.89
C CYS A 70 -9.19 -32.20 7.35
N ASN A 71 -9.46 -31.05 6.74
CA ASN A 71 -9.58 -30.89 5.29
C ASN A 71 -9.14 -29.49 4.84
N GLN A 72 -9.18 -29.25 3.52
CA GLN A 72 -8.78 -27.97 2.91
C GLN A 72 -9.67 -26.80 3.37
N GLN A 73 -10.97 -27.01 3.53
CA GLN A 73 -11.89 -25.96 3.98
C GLN A 73 -11.57 -25.52 5.41
N ASP A 74 -11.19 -26.46 6.28
CA ASP A 74 -10.76 -26.16 7.64
C ASP A 74 -9.46 -25.34 7.62
N LEU A 75 -8.52 -25.69 6.72
CA LEU A 75 -7.26 -24.96 6.55
C LEU A 75 -7.52 -23.51 6.12
N ASP A 76 -8.38 -23.30 5.13
CA ASP A 76 -8.73 -21.95 4.65
C ASP A 76 -9.40 -21.14 5.78
N THR A 77 -10.29 -21.77 6.55
CA THR A 77 -10.95 -21.15 7.71
C THR A 77 -9.94 -20.73 8.78
N VAL A 78 -8.97 -21.58 9.10
CA VAL A 78 -7.91 -21.25 10.06
C VAL A 78 -7.00 -20.14 9.53
N ALA A 79 -6.68 -20.14 8.24
CA ALA A 79 -5.89 -19.08 7.62
C ALA A 79 -6.61 -17.72 7.65
N GLU A 80 -7.92 -17.70 7.41
CA GLU A 80 -8.76 -16.51 7.56
C GLU A 80 -8.79 -16.01 9.00
N LEU A 81 -8.92 -16.92 9.97
CA LEU A 81 -8.88 -16.58 11.39
C LEU A 81 -7.54 -15.95 11.77
N LEU A 82 -6.42 -16.53 11.35
CA LEU A 82 -5.08 -15.96 11.58
C LEU A 82 -4.94 -14.57 10.96
N CYS A 83 -5.38 -14.41 9.71
CA CYS A 83 -5.37 -13.11 9.03
C CYS A 83 -6.19 -12.07 9.77
N ARG A 84 -7.36 -12.46 10.29
CA ARG A 84 -8.23 -11.59 11.08
C ARG A 84 -7.55 -11.17 12.38
N VAL A 85 -7.01 -12.11 13.14
CA VAL A 85 -6.32 -11.87 14.41
C VAL A 85 -5.15 -10.89 14.22
N LEU A 86 -4.30 -11.12 13.20
CA LEU A 86 -3.21 -10.20 12.86
C LEU A 86 -3.72 -8.81 12.48
N ARG A 87 -4.82 -8.71 11.75
CA ARG A 87 -5.42 -7.43 11.35
C ARG A 87 -5.93 -6.65 12.56
N VAL A 88 -6.63 -7.30 13.49
CA VAL A 88 -7.13 -6.69 14.74
C VAL A 88 -5.97 -6.19 15.59
N ALA A 89 -4.91 -7.00 15.76
CA ALA A 89 -3.71 -6.59 16.48
C ALA A 89 -3.02 -5.38 15.82
N LEU A 90 -2.91 -5.36 14.49
CA LEU A 90 -2.35 -4.22 13.74
C LEU A 90 -3.20 -2.95 13.88
N GLU A 91 -4.52 -3.06 13.74
CA GLU A 91 -5.44 -1.90 13.79
C GLU A 91 -5.49 -1.27 15.18
N SER A 92 -5.41 -2.09 16.23
CA SER A 92 -5.43 -1.62 17.61
C SER A 92 -4.10 -1.01 18.08
N SER A 93 -2.97 -1.43 17.50
CA SER A 93 -1.62 -1.05 17.95
C SER A 93 -0.91 -0.02 17.05
N THR A 94 -1.30 0.08 15.78
CA THR A 94 -0.58 0.87 14.79
C THR A 94 -1.46 1.96 14.21
N PRO A 95 -1.12 3.24 14.43
CA PRO A 95 -1.89 4.34 13.84
C PRO A 95 -1.73 4.35 12.32
N ARG A 96 -2.75 4.85 11.61
CA ARG A 96 -2.67 5.08 10.17
C ARG A 96 -1.76 6.27 9.85
N CYS A 97 -1.04 6.19 8.73
CA CYS A 97 -0.29 7.30 8.19
C CYS A 97 -1.24 8.46 7.87
N ARG A 98 -0.89 9.66 8.33
CA ARG A 98 -1.58 10.88 7.92
C ARG A 98 -0.89 11.45 6.68
N PRO A 99 -1.63 11.93 5.68
CA PRO A 99 -1.03 12.68 4.58
C PRO A 99 -0.24 13.87 5.16
N SER A 100 1.01 14.04 4.75
CA SER A 100 1.78 15.21 5.14
C SER A 100 1.19 16.46 4.49
N SER A 101 1.41 17.65 5.07
CA SER A 101 0.95 18.89 4.44
C SER A 101 1.59 19.07 3.04
N TYR A 102 2.84 18.62 2.91
CA TYR A 102 3.62 18.54 1.67
C TYR A 102 3.02 17.64 0.58
N SER A 103 2.18 16.67 0.96
CA SER A 103 1.58 15.72 0.00
C SER A 103 0.36 16.26 -0.75
N LYS A 104 -0.06 17.50 -0.45
CA LYS A 104 -1.23 18.14 -1.08
C LYS A 104 -0.82 18.78 -2.41
N ARG A 105 -1.65 18.63 -3.44
CA ARG A 105 -1.37 19.17 -4.81
C ARG A 105 -1.17 20.69 -4.85
N TRP A 106 -1.82 21.41 -3.93
CA TRP A 106 -1.70 22.85 -3.79
C TRP A 106 -0.55 23.28 -2.88
N TRP A 107 0.14 22.35 -2.22
CA TRP A 107 1.26 22.69 -1.36
C TRP A 107 2.40 23.26 -2.21
N ARG A 108 2.99 24.36 -1.72
CA ARG A 108 4.20 24.97 -2.22
C ARG A 108 5.01 25.48 -1.02
N PRO A 109 6.35 25.56 -1.10
CA PRO A 109 7.20 25.98 0.03
C PRO A 109 6.78 27.31 0.67
N GLU A 110 6.25 28.23 -0.12
CA GLU A 110 5.82 29.57 0.33
C GLU A 110 4.64 29.51 1.32
N LEU A 111 3.85 28.44 1.32
CA LEU A 111 2.73 28.24 2.24
C LEU A 111 3.17 27.85 3.65
N ASP A 112 4.43 27.43 3.85
CA ASP A 112 4.96 27.11 5.18
C ASP A 112 5.27 28.38 5.99
N ALA A 113 5.50 29.53 5.33
CA ALA A 113 5.76 30.82 5.98
C ALA A 113 4.51 31.52 6.55
N LEU A 114 3.31 31.00 6.23
CA LEU A 114 2.01 31.51 6.70
C LEU A 114 1.45 30.71 7.89
N ARG A 115 2.23 29.78 8.44
CA ARG A 115 1.91 28.95 9.61
C ARG A 115 2.60 29.47 10.86
#